data_AF-A0A964XY59-F1
#
_entry.id   AF-A0A964XY59-F1
#
_cell.length_a   1.000
_cell.length_b   1.000
_cell.length_c   1.000
_cell.angle_alpha   90.00
_cell.angle_beta   90.00
_cell.angle_gamma   90.00
#
_symmetry.space_group_name_H-M   'P 1'
#
loop_
_entity.id
_entity.type
_entity.pdbx_description
1 polymer ?
#
loop_
_entity_poly.entity_id
_entity_poly.type
_entity_poly.pdbx_seq_one_letter_code
_entity_poly.pdbx_strand_id
1 'polypeptide(L)'
;MLDYRQPQYNRANMKFMSTRVLMEIDCVKNIARPRSISYHTKGLLQGPTISSEGIFSDWQPIAHNTPVSATYSQVCKPKDEG
;
A
#
# COMPACT_ATOMS: atom_id res chain seq x y z
N MET A 1 -2.29 3.99 0.72
CA MET A 1 -1.64 4.67 1.87
C MET A 1 -2.33 4.20 3.13
N LEU A 2 -1.59 3.95 4.20
CA LEU A 2 -2.17 3.63 5.51
C LEU A 2 -1.70 4.65 6.54
N ASP A 3 -2.64 5.14 7.34
CA ASP A 3 -2.44 6.05 8.45
C ASP A 3 -2.84 5.34 9.75
N TYR A 4 -1.97 5.35 10.75
CA TYR A 4 -2.17 4.59 11.98
C TYR A 4 -2.55 5.54 13.12
N ARG A 5 -3.64 5.21 13.83
CA ARG A 5 -4.06 5.94 15.03
C ARG A 5 -3.05 5.84 16.17
N GLN A 6 -2.32 4.74 16.23
CA GLN A 6 -1.29 4.47 17.24
C GLN A 6 0.03 4.17 16.55
N PRO A 7 1.17 4.54 17.16
CA PRO A 7 2.48 4.27 16.59
C PRO A 7 2.70 2.79 16.32
N GLN A 8 3.30 2.50 15.18
CA GLN A 8 3.73 1.17 14.76
C GLN A 8 5.26 1.11 14.75
N TYR A 9 5.81 -0.11 14.71
CA TYR A 9 7.25 -0.35 14.70
C TYR A 9 7.62 -1.26 13.54
N ASN A 10 8.67 -0.91 12.80
CA ASN A 10 9.17 -1.76 11.72
C ASN A 10 10.07 -2.87 12.29
N ARG A 11 10.62 -3.73 11.42
CA ARG A 11 11.52 -4.82 11.84
C ARG A 11 12.80 -4.34 12.54
N ALA A 12 13.24 -3.11 12.27
CA ALA A 12 14.37 -2.46 12.93
C ALA A 12 13.95 -1.72 14.21
N ASN A 13 12.74 -1.95 14.72
CA ASN A 13 12.15 -1.30 15.90
C ASN A 13 12.06 0.24 15.79
N MET A 14 11.97 0.77 14.57
CA MET A 14 11.77 2.20 14.34
C MET A 14 10.29 2.55 14.34
N LYS A 15 9.94 3.57 15.12
CA LYS A 15 8.56 4.06 15.30
C LYS A 15 8.08 4.85 14.08
N PHE A 16 6.91 4.50 13.53
CA PHE A 16 6.25 5.20 12.44
C PHE A 16 4.74 5.40 12.68
N MET A 17 4.14 6.34 11.97
CA MET A 17 2.72 6.71 12.08
C MET A 17 1.95 6.62 10.76
N SER A 18 2.64 6.53 9.63
CA SER A 18 2.01 6.25 8.34
C SER A 18 2.93 5.53 7.38
N THR A 19 2.33 4.86 6.39
CA THR A 19 3.05 4.12 5.35
C THR A 19 2.46 4.37 3.97
N ARG A 20 3.33 4.38 2.96
CA ARG A 20 2.94 4.35 1.55
C ARG A 20 3.50 3.11 0.91
N VAL A 21 2.60 2.28 0.39
CA VAL A 21 2.94 1.14 -0.46
C VAL A 21 2.67 1.51 -1.91
N LEU A 22 3.65 1.28 -2.78
CA LEU A 22 3.45 1.27 -4.23
C LEU A 22 3.08 -0.15 -4.64
N MET A 23 1.96 -0.30 -5.36
CA MET A 23 1.49 -1.59 -5.84
C MET A 23 1.34 -1.57 -7.36
N GLU A 24 1.63 -2.71 -7.98
CA GLU A 24 1.22 -3.01 -9.35
C GLU A 24 -0.02 -3.90 -9.31
N ILE A 25 -0.97 -3.64 -10.20
CA ILE A 25 -2.26 -4.35 -10.31
C ILE A 25 -2.45 -4.80 -11.75
N ASP A 26 -2.73 -6.08 -11.97
CA ASP A 26 -3.18 -6.62 -13.25
C ASP A 26 -4.70 -6.82 -13.18
N CYS A 27 -5.43 -5.94 -13.86
CA CYS A 27 -6.89 -5.92 -13.89
C CYS A 27 -7.51 -7.11 -14.66
N VAL A 28 -6.77 -7.73 -15.58
CA VAL A 28 -7.28 -8.87 -16.36
C VAL A 28 -7.20 -10.15 -15.52
N LYS A 29 -6.09 -10.31 -14.79
CA LYS A 29 -5.83 -11.51 -13.98
C LYS A 29 -6.28 -11.39 -12.53
N ASN A 30 -6.72 -10.20 -12.09
CA ASN A 30 -7.12 -9.92 -10.71
C ASN A 30 -6.03 -10.29 -9.68
N ILE A 31 -4.79 -9.91 -10.01
CA ILE A 31 -3.60 -10.12 -9.16
C ILE A 31 -2.92 -8.79 -8.88
N ALA A 32 -2.25 -8.69 -7.74
CA ALA A 32 -1.46 -7.53 -7.36
C ALA A 32 -0.13 -7.94 -6.74
N ARG A 33 0.84 -7.02 -6.77
CA ARG A 33 2.09 -7.16 -6.01
C ARG A 33 2.56 -5.81 -5.48
N PRO A 34 3.11 -5.74 -4.26
CA PRO A 34 3.83 -4.56 -3.80
C PRO A 34 5.18 -4.43 -4.53
N ARG A 35 5.63 -3.19 -4.73
CA ARG A 35 6.93 -2.87 -5.35
C ARG A 35 7.85 -2.13 -4.41
N SER A 36 7.28 -1.27 -3.57
CA SER A 36 8.01 -0.59 -2.52
C SER A 36 7.10 -0.21 -1.36
N ILE A 37 7.70 -0.01 -0.20
CA ILE A 37 7.06 0.56 0.97
C ILE A 37 7.94 1.68 1.53
N SER A 38 7.31 2.74 2.01
CA SER A 38 7.97 3.78 2.79
C SER A 38 7.25 4.02 4.10
N TYR A 39 8.01 4.30 5.15
CA TYR A 39 7.54 4.54 6.51
C TYR A 39 7.81 5.98 6.91
N HIS A 40 6.83 6.63 7.55
CA HIS A 40 6.89 8.05 7.87
C HIS A 40 6.63 8.27 9.36
N THR A 41 7.38 9.19 9.96
CA THR A 41 7.32 9.47 11.40
C THR A 41 6.00 10.08 11.86
N LYS A 42 5.26 10.76 10.98
CA LYS A 42 3.95 11.36 11.28
C LYS A 42 2.83 10.77 10.42
N GLY A 43 1.58 11.09 10.77
CA GLY A 43 0.41 10.76 9.97
C GLY A 43 0.47 11.41 8.59
N LEU A 44 -0.35 10.90 7.68
CA LEU A 44 -0.59 11.41 6.33
C LEU A 44 0.70 11.57 5.50
N LEU A 45 1.66 10.66 5.69
CA LEU A 45 2.96 10.66 5.03
C LEU A 45 3.79 11.92 5.30
N GLN A 46 3.56 12.56 6.43
CA GLN A 46 4.31 13.74 6.84
C GLN A 46 5.56 13.37 7.66
N GLY A 47 6.45 14.36 7.77
CA GLY A 47 7.69 14.25 8.52
C GLY A 47 8.75 13.43 7.80
N PRO A 48 9.90 13.20 8.46
CA PRO A 48 10.96 12.39 7.88
C PRO A 48 10.50 10.98 7.51
N THR A 49 10.96 10.52 6.34
CA THR A 49 10.88 9.12 5.94
C THR A 49 11.94 8.33 6.72
N ILE A 50 11.49 7.28 7.40
CA ILE A 50 12.31 6.39 8.23
C ILE A 50 13.11 5.43 7.35
N SER A 51 12.42 4.78 6.44
CA SER A 51 13.01 3.89 5.44
C SER A 51 12.12 3.85 4.22
N SER A 52 12.74 3.55 3.08
CA SER A 52 12.07 3.21 1.83
C SER A 52 12.70 1.93 1.32
N GLU A 53 11.90 0.89 1.20
CA GLU A 53 12.36 -0.46 0.93
C GLU A 53 11.72 -0.94 -0.38
N GLY A 54 12.55 -1.48 -1.28
CA GLY A 54 12.05 -2.25 -2.42
C GLY A 54 11.49 -3.58 -1.91
N ILE A 55 10.28 -3.92 -2.33
CA ILE A 55 9.65 -5.19 -1.98
C ILE A 55 9.72 -6.11 -3.19
N PHE A 56 10.42 -7.23 -3.02
CA PHE A 56 10.37 -8.36 -3.94
C PHE A 56 9.33 -9.34 -3.41
N SER A 57 8.12 -9.24 -3.94
CA SER A 57 7.05 -10.21 -3.69
C SER A 57 6.43 -10.62 -5.01
N ASP A 58 6.06 -11.89 -5.09
CA ASP A 58 5.37 -12.43 -6.24
C ASP A 58 3.96 -11.85 -6.36
N TRP A 59 3.40 -11.97 -7.56
CA TRP A 59 1.99 -11.66 -7.80
C TRP A 59 1.10 -12.56 -6.94
N GLN A 60 0.13 -11.94 -6.27
CA GLN A 60 -0.84 -12.64 -5.44
C GLN A 60 -2.26 -12.31 -5.90
N PRO A 61 -3.20 -13.27 -5.84
CA PRO A 61 -4.62 -13.00 -6.04
C PRO A 61 -5.10 -11.90 -5.08
N ILE A 62 -5.93 -10.99 -5.58
CA ILE A 62 -6.52 -9.95 -4.74
C ILE A 62 -7.64 -10.57 -3.91
N ALA A 63 -7.40 -10.75 -2.62
CA ALA A 63 -8.39 -11.32 -1.70
C ALA A 63 -9.59 -10.38 -1.52
N HIS A 64 -10.79 -10.98 -1.44
CA HIS A 64 -12.04 -10.27 -1.17
C HIS A 64 -12.02 -9.62 0.22
N ASN A 65 -12.75 -8.51 0.39
CA ASN A 65 -12.89 -7.78 1.65
C ASN A 65 -11.56 -7.27 2.23
N THR A 66 -10.61 -6.91 1.37
CA THR A 66 -9.35 -6.28 1.74
C THR A 66 -9.30 -4.82 1.28
N PRO A 67 -8.49 -3.95 1.90
CA PRO A 67 -8.26 -2.59 1.39
C PRO A 67 -7.76 -2.56 -0.06
N VAL A 68 -7.02 -3.61 -0.48
CA VAL A 68 -6.56 -3.76 -1.87
C VAL A 68 -7.74 -4.01 -2.81
N SER A 69 -8.72 -4.85 -2.44
CA SER A 69 -9.92 -5.09 -3.26
C SER A 69 -10.78 -3.85 -3.47
N ALA A 70 -10.85 -2.97 -2.47
CA ALA A 70 -11.53 -1.67 -2.60
C ALA A 70 -10.79 -0.75 -3.59
N THR A 71 -9.46 -0.71 -3.51
CA THR A 71 -8.61 0.05 -4.44
C THR A 71 -8.70 -0.49 -5.87
N TYR A 72 -8.68 -1.82 -6.02
CA TYR A 72 -8.83 -2.51 -7.30
C TYR A 72 -10.09 -2.06 -8.04
N SER A 73 -11.22 -2.01 -7.33
CA SER A 73 -12.50 -1.57 -7.90
C SER A 73 -12.48 -0.13 -8.42
N GLN A 74 -11.59 0.72 -7.93
CA GLN A 74 -11.44 2.10 -8.39
C GLN A 74 -10.46 2.22 -9.56
N VAL A 75 -9.45 1.35 -9.61
CA VAL A 75 -8.39 1.37 -10.65
C VAL A 75 -8.84 0.61 -11.91
N CYS A 76 -9.53 -0.52 -11.74
CA CYS A 76 -9.80 -1.48 -12.81
C CYS A 76 -11.22 -1.41 -13.37
N LYS A 77 -12.15 -0.66 -12.78
CA LYS A 77 -13.46 -0.43 -13.40
C LYS A 77 -13.30 0.50 -14.60
N PRO A 78 -13.96 0.24 -15.74
CA PRO A 78 -14.10 1.24 -16.78
C PRO A 78 -14.71 2.50 -16.16
N LYS A 79 -14.14 3.66 -16.43
CA LYS A 79 -14.90 4.89 -16.24
C LYS A 79 -16.00 4.84 -17.28
N ASP A 80 -17.25 4.73 -16.86
CA ASP A 80 -18.35 5.06 -17.75
C ASP A 80 -18.14 6.52 -18.16
N GLU A 81 -17.74 6.74 -19.41
CA GLU A 81 -17.76 8.04 -20.06
C GLU A 81 -19.24 8.41 -20.25
N GLY A 82 -19.79 9.08 -19.24
CA GLY A 82 -21.07 9.79 -19.30
C GLY A 82 -20.86 11.27 -19.58
#